data_AF-A0AA88XJW1-F1
#
_entry.id   AF-A0AA88XJW1-F1
#
_cell.length_a   1.000
_cell.length_b   1.000
_cell.length_c   1.000
_cell.angle_alpha   90.00
_cell.angle_beta   90.00
_cell.angle_gamma   90.00
#
_symmetry.space_group_name_H-M   'P 1'
#
loop_
_entity.id
_entity.type
_entity.pdbx_description
1 polymer ?
#
loop_
_entity_poly.entity_id
_entity_poly.type
_entity_poly.pdbx_seq_one_letter_code
_entity_poly.pdbx_strand_id
1 'polypeptide(L)'
;MYEVAVLGAGIVGVSTAINVQKKFPAAKVRLISDRFDQDTTSWGAGGVFVPEAVLIHGLSTERLRKWVKNSWEYYSSLASSENASVTGMQFVSGYCLYKNEPEIPVYAEFVNAFRKMTKNEINRLKFQEYHEDLLALGGIRQDNNYNMNNSKEDTEDILRRCQKLCPAVKGAKLDHVWTGLRPTRTPPRVESEILKLPEGNLKVVHNYGHGANGIVLSWGSSLEAADLVESCLKSTSKL
;
A
#
# COMPACT_ATOMS: atom_id res chain seq x y z
N MET A 1 -20.57 7.67 -25.23
CA MET A 1 -20.18 6.85 -24.05
C MET A 1 -18.66 6.94 -23.95
N TYR A 2 -18.10 7.28 -22.79
CA TYR A 2 -16.64 7.32 -22.63
C TYR A 2 -16.10 5.91 -22.42
N GLU A 3 -15.00 5.56 -23.09
CA GLU A 3 -14.27 4.32 -22.82
C GLU A 3 -12.98 4.66 -22.06
N VAL A 4 -12.74 4.01 -20.93
CA VAL A 4 -11.55 4.21 -20.11
C VAL A 4 -10.87 2.86 -19.90
N ALA A 5 -9.62 2.74 -20.35
CA ALA A 5 -8.78 1.59 -20.06
C ALA A 5 -7.91 1.88 -18.82
N VAL A 6 -7.90 0.96 -17.86
CA VAL A 6 -7.04 1.00 -16.68
C VAL A 6 -6.02 -0.13 -16.80
N LEU A 7 -4.74 0.20 -16.77
CA LEU A 7 -3.65 -0.77 -16.88
C LEU A 7 -3.18 -1.23 -15.49
N GLY A 8 -3.18 -2.55 -15.28
CA GLY A 8 -2.75 -3.23 -14.06
C GLY A 8 -3.90 -3.60 -13.12
N ALA A 9 -3.98 -4.87 -12.71
CA ALA A 9 -4.99 -5.39 -11.80
C ALA A 9 -4.53 -5.51 -10.33
N GLY A 10 -3.42 -4.88 -9.96
CA GLY A 10 -3.05 -4.72 -8.55
C GLY A 10 -3.97 -3.72 -7.84
N ILE A 11 -3.82 -3.60 -6.51
CA ILE A 11 -4.72 -2.81 -5.65
C ILE A 11 -4.90 -1.36 -6.11
N VAL A 12 -3.84 -0.72 -6.61
CA VAL A 12 -3.87 0.66 -7.12
C VAL A 12 -4.71 0.76 -8.39
N GLY A 13 -4.54 -0.19 -9.33
CA GLY A 13 -5.30 -0.21 -10.58
C GLY A 13 -6.77 -0.55 -10.36
N VAL A 14 -7.07 -1.56 -9.53
CA VAL A 14 -8.46 -1.92 -9.19
C VAL A 14 -9.16 -0.78 -8.45
N SER A 15 -8.52 -0.14 -7.46
CA SER A 15 -9.09 1.03 -6.77
C SER A 15 -9.35 2.19 -7.74
N THR A 16 -8.46 2.41 -8.71
CA THR A 16 -8.63 3.42 -9.77
C THR A 16 -9.81 3.09 -10.67
N ALA A 17 -9.93 1.86 -11.15
CA ALA A 17 -11.05 1.42 -11.97
C ALA A 17 -12.40 1.62 -11.24
N ILE A 18 -12.46 1.24 -9.96
CA ILE A 18 -13.65 1.42 -9.12
C ILE A 18 -13.99 2.90 -8.97
N ASN A 19 -13.03 3.75 -8.59
CA ASN A 19 -13.31 5.17 -8.36
C ASN A 19 -13.64 5.94 -9.65
N VAL A 20 -13.03 5.57 -10.79
CA VAL A 20 -13.44 6.09 -12.10
C VAL A 20 -14.87 5.65 -12.44
N GLN A 21 -15.22 4.37 -12.26
CA GLN A 21 -16.56 3.85 -12.57
C GLN A 21 -17.64 4.49 -11.68
N LYS A 22 -17.36 4.69 -10.38
CA LYS A 22 -18.25 5.40 -9.44
C LYS A 22 -18.47 6.84 -9.85
N LYS A 23 -17.43 7.52 -10.32
CA LYS A 23 -17.49 8.92 -10.73
C LYS A 23 -18.15 9.13 -12.09
N PHE A 24 -18.01 8.15 -12.98
CA PHE A 24 -18.63 8.13 -14.31
C PHE A 24 -19.41 6.84 -14.54
N PRO A 25 -20.65 6.73 -14.02
CA PRO A 25 -21.46 5.51 -14.18
C PRO A 25 -21.72 5.13 -15.64
N ALA A 26 -21.76 6.12 -16.54
CA ALA A 26 -21.95 5.92 -17.97
C ALA A 26 -20.65 5.60 -18.74
N ALA A 27 -19.47 5.69 -18.10
CA ALA A 27 -18.24 5.28 -18.73
C ALA A 27 -18.12 3.76 -18.72
N LYS A 28 -17.59 3.20 -19.80
CA LYS A 28 -17.19 1.80 -19.89
C LYS A 28 -15.75 1.68 -19.43
N VAL A 29 -15.54 1.24 -18.19
CA VAL A 29 -14.21 1.03 -17.62
C VAL A 29 -13.75 -0.40 -17.92
N ARG A 30 -12.60 -0.54 -18.57
CA ARG A 30 -11.96 -1.83 -18.84
C ARG A 30 -10.65 -1.94 -18.06
N LEU A 31 -10.56 -2.95 -17.22
CA LEU A 31 -9.31 -3.33 -16.57
C LEU A 31 -8.51 -4.24 -17.52
N ILE A 32 -7.25 -3.88 -17.79
CA ILE A 32 -6.34 -4.64 -18.65
C ILE A 32 -5.09 -4.96 -17.84
N SER A 33 -4.73 -6.23 -17.76
CA SER A 33 -3.59 -6.70 -17.00
C SER A 33 -3.10 -8.03 -17.59
N ASP A 34 -1.81 -8.29 -17.50
CA ASP A 34 -1.21 -9.59 -17.81
C ASP A 34 -1.40 -10.60 -16.66
N ARG A 35 -1.68 -10.11 -15.45
CA ARG A 35 -1.87 -10.88 -14.21
C ARG A 35 -3.09 -10.41 -13.45
N PHE A 36 -3.75 -11.34 -12.75
CA PHE A 36 -4.91 -11.08 -11.90
C PHE A 36 -4.77 -11.82 -10.58
N ASP A 37 -5.58 -11.43 -9.59
CA ASP A 37 -5.70 -12.09 -8.30
C ASP A 37 -4.34 -12.39 -7.63
N GLN A 38 -4.03 -13.67 -7.43
CA GLN A 38 -2.87 -14.15 -6.69
C GLN A 38 -1.54 -13.85 -7.38
N ASP A 39 -1.58 -13.59 -8.68
CA ASP A 39 -0.39 -13.31 -9.49
C ASP A 39 0.03 -11.84 -9.42
N THR A 40 -0.75 -11.00 -8.74
CA THR A 40 -0.44 -9.58 -8.57
C THR A 40 0.54 -9.36 -7.41
N THR A 41 1.38 -8.32 -7.51
CA THR A 41 2.26 -7.89 -6.41
C THR A 41 1.50 -7.56 -5.13
N SER A 42 0.24 -7.13 -5.26
CA SER A 42 -0.60 -6.77 -4.12
C SER A 42 -1.06 -7.98 -3.30
N TRP A 43 -1.07 -9.19 -3.88
CA TRP A 43 -1.52 -10.39 -3.19
C TRP A 43 -0.68 -10.75 -1.97
N GLY A 44 0.64 -10.62 -2.07
CA GLY A 44 1.57 -10.92 -0.98
C GLY A 44 1.83 -9.74 -0.02
N ALA A 45 1.16 -8.61 -0.19
CA ALA A 45 1.42 -7.43 0.64
C ALA A 45 0.75 -7.55 2.01
N GLY A 46 1.50 -7.32 3.08
CA GLY A 46 1.02 -7.52 4.46
C GLY A 46 -0.12 -6.61 4.92
N GLY A 47 -0.48 -5.58 4.15
CA GLY A 47 -1.73 -4.82 4.35
C GLY A 47 -1.87 -4.02 5.65
N VAL A 48 -0.83 -3.94 6.48
CA VAL A 48 -0.87 -3.17 7.74
C VAL A 48 -0.93 -1.68 7.44
N PHE A 49 -1.93 -0.98 7.99
CA PHE A 49 -2.14 0.46 7.75
C PHE A 49 -1.11 1.32 8.50
N VAL A 50 0.12 1.33 8.01
CA VAL A 50 1.23 2.15 8.51
C VAL A 50 1.92 2.77 7.29
N PRO A 51 1.36 3.84 6.71
CA PRO A 51 2.02 4.53 5.60
C PRO A 51 3.34 5.13 6.08
N GLU A 52 4.44 4.57 5.60
CA GLU A 52 5.79 4.98 5.99
C GLU A 52 6.18 6.23 5.21
N ALA A 53 5.97 7.41 5.81
CA ALA A 53 6.32 8.70 5.19
C ALA A 53 7.78 8.76 4.72
N VAL A 54 8.70 8.12 5.45
CA VAL A 54 10.12 8.00 5.08
C VAL A 54 10.37 7.19 3.80
N LEU A 55 9.39 6.41 3.33
CA LEU A 55 9.44 5.69 2.06
C LEU A 55 8.66 6.42 0.95
N ILE A 56 8.04 7.55 1.26
CA ILE A 56 7.20 8.35 0.36
C ILE A 56 7.90 9.69 0.15
N HIS A 57 8.90 9.68 -0.73
CA HIS A 57 9.69 10.86 -1.01
C HIS A 57 9.03 11.74 -2.09
N GLY A 58 9.20 13.06 -2.01
CA GLY A 58 8.80 14.00 -3.07
C GLY A 58 7.29 14.31 -3.16
N LEU A 59 6.44 13.73 -2.30
CA LEU A 59 5.06 14.21 -2.13
C LEU A 59 5.03 15.40 -1.18
N SER A 60 4.14 16.35 -1.45
CA SER A 60 3.81 17.38 -0.46
C SER A 60 3.08 16.74 0.75
N THR A 61 3.33 17.28 1.94
CA THR A 61 2.67 16.84 3.18
C THR A 61 1.15 16.89 3.07
N GLU A 62 0.61 17.92 2.42
CA GLU A 62 -0.84 18.07 2.21
C GLU A 62 -1.41 16.93 1.35
N ARG A 63 -0.76 16.61 0.23
CA ARG A 63 -1.21 15.54 -0.66
C ARG A 63 -1.13 14.18 0.02
N LEU A 64 -0.02 13.91 0.72
CA LEU A 64 0.13 12.69 1.50
C LEU A 64 -0.97 12.58 2.58
N ARG A 65 -1.19 13.65 3.35
CA ARG A 65 -2.23 13.72 4.38
C ARG A 65 -3.61 13.41 3.79
N LYS A 66 -3.94 13.99 2.63
CA LYS A 66 -5.22 13.74 1.93
C LYS A 66 -5.34 12.26 1.52
N TRP A 67 -4.30 11.67 0.95
CA TRP A 67 -4.33 10.26 0.54
C TRP A 67 -4.46 9.30 1.73
N VAL A 68 -3.71 9.57 2.80
CA VAL A 68 -3.77 8.76 4.03
C VAL A 68 -5.15 8.84 4.65
N LYS A 69 -5.71 10.06 4.81
CA LYS A 69 -7.06 10.26 5.33
C LYS A 69 -8.10 9.46 4.54
N ASN A 70 -8.15 9.67 3.23
CA ASN A 70 -9.15 9.04 2.37
C ASN A 70 -9.01 7.50 2.34
N SER A 71 -7.77 6.99 2.41
CA SER A 71 -7.53 5.55 2.45
C SER A 71 -7.94 4.95 3.79
N TRP A 72 -7.63 5.64 4.88
CA TRP A 72 -8.07 5.23 6.21
C TRP A 72 -9.59 5.17 6.30
N GLU A 73 -10.30 6.24 5.89
CA GLU A 73 -11.76 6.29 5.90
C GLU A 73 -12.38 5.13 5.12
N TYR A 74 -11.83 4.80 3.94
CA TYR A 74 -12.31 3.67 3.16
C TYR A 74 -12.06 2.32 3.85
N TYR A 75 -10.82 2.00 4.19
CA TYR A 75 -10.50 0.69 4.77
C TYR A 75 -11.12 0.48 6.15
N SER A 76 -11.18 1.53 6.98
CA SER A 76 -11.87 1.47 8.27
C SER A 76 -13.38 1.29 8.10
N SER A 77 -14.00 1.85 7.05
CA SER A 77 -15.41 1.58 6.74
C SER A 77 -15.64 0.12 6.36
N LEU A 78 -14.72 -0.49 5.60
CA LEU A 78 -14.81 -1.91 5.25
C LEU A 78 -14.66 -2.80 6.50
N ALA A 79 -13.68 -2.49 7.36
CA ALA A 79 -13.45 -3.19 8.62
C ALA A 79 -14.64 -3.08 9.59
N SER A 80 -15.45 -2.03 9.47
CA SER A 80 -16.64 -1.80 10.30
C SER A 80 -17.94 -2.27 9.62
N SER A 81 -17.86 -2.83 8.41
CA SER A 81 -19.03 -3.25 7.63
C SER A 81 -19.38 -4.72 7.87
N GLU A 82 -20.59 -5.11 7.45
CA GLU A 82 -21.00 -6.53 7.39
C GLU A 82 -20.10 -7.39 6.48
N ASN A 83 -19.36 -6.75 5.56
CA ASN A 83 -18.44 -7.40 4.64
C ASN A 83 -17.01 -7.50 5.19
N ALA A 84 -16.75 -7.12 6.45
CA ALA A 84 -15.41 -7.16 7.04
C ALA A 84 -14.76 -8.55 6.91
N SER A 85 -15.52 -9.62 7.19
CA SER A 85 -15.04 -11.01 7.09
C SER A 85 -14.68 -11.41 5.66
N VAL A 86 -15.46 -10.98 4.66
CA VAL A 86 -15.23 -11.30 3.25
C VAL A 86 -14.07 -10.50 2.67
N THR A 87 -13.92 -9.24 3.10
CA THR A 87 -12.84 -8.36 2.65
C THR A 87 -11.51 -8.60 3.38
N GLY A 88 -11.54 -9.34 4.49
CA GLY A 88 -10.39 -9.55 5.37
C GLY A 88 -9.95 -8.31 6.16
N MET A 89 -10.71 -7.21 6.08
CA MET A 89 -10.42 -5.96 6.78
C MET A 89 -10.85 -6.07 8.24
N GLN A 90 -9.92 -5.77 9.15
CA GLN A 90 -10.16 -5.89 10.59
C GLN A 90 -9.31 -4.87 11.36
N PHE A 91 -9.76 -4.50 12.55
CA PHE A 91 -8.96 -3.74 13.49
C PHE A 91 -8.16 -4.68 14.39
N VAL A 92 -6.85 -4.50 14.41
CA VAL A 92 -5.93 -5.21 15.30
C VAL A 92 -5.22 -4.17 16.16
N SER A 93 -5.26 -4.35 17.48
CA SER A 93 -4.45 -3.54 18.40
C SER A 93 -3.01 -4.05 18.39
N GLY A 94 -2.04 -3.15 18.46
CA GLY A 94 -0.64 -3.52 18.42
C GLY A 94 0.29 -2.39 18.79
N TYR A 95 1.57 -2.72 18.89
CA TYR A 95 2.63 -1.78 19.24
C TYR A 95 3.65 -1.70 18.10
N CYS A 96 3.97 -0.48 17.66
CA CYS A 96 5.10 -0.22 16.78
C CYS A 96 6.30 0.19 17.63
N LEU A 97 7.35 -0.61 17.61
CA LEU A 97 8.53 -0.41 18.45
C LEU A 97 9.71 0.02 17.59
N TYR A 98 10.44 1.00 18.08
CA TYR A 98 11.57 1.59 17.36
C TYR A 98 12.79 1.61 18.27
N LYS A 99 13.97 1.48 17.66
CA LYS A 99 15.25 1.59 18.38
C LYS A 99 15.47 2.99 18.95
N ASN A 100 15.03 4.00 18.21
CA ASN A 100 15.10 5.42 18.57
C ASN A 100 13.68 5.99 18.59
N GLU A 101 13.45 7.08 19.32
CA GLU A 101 12.14 7.73 19.33
C GLU A 101 11.76 8.22 17.92
N PRO A 102 10.63 7.75 17.36
CA PRO A 102 10.20 8.18 16.03
C PRO A 102 9.48 9.53 16.11
N GLU A 103 9.45 10.24 14.98
CA GLU A 103 8.50 11.34 14.79
C GLU A 103 7.06 10.81 14.82
N ILE A 104 6.11 11.69 15.18
CA ILE A 104 4.69 11.34 15.11
C ILE A 104 4.31 11.20 13.64
N PRO A 105 3.85 10.02 13.20
CA PRO A 105 3.57 9.81 11.79
C PRO A 105 2.27 10.48 11.36
N VAL A 106 2.16 10.84 10.07
CA VAL A 106 0.98 11.53 9.50
C VAL A 106 -0.33 10.77 9.74
N TYR A 107 -0.30 9.43 9.75
CA TYR A 107 -1.52 8.64 9.96
C TYR A 107 -2.05 8.69 11.40
N ALA A 108 -1.25 9.15 12.37
CA ALA A 108 -1.66 9.26 13.77
C ALA A 108 -2.87 10.17 13.98
N GLU A 109 -3.11 11.12 13.06
CA GLU A 109 -4.28 12.01 13.10
C GLU A 109 -5.60 11.33 12.72
N PHE A 110 -5.55 10.19 12.03
CA PHE A 110 -6.72 9.54 11.45
C PHE A 110 -7.06 8.23 12.14
N VAL A 111 -6.04 7.46 12.51
CA VAL A 111 -6.24 6.11 13.05
C VAL A 111 -6.80 6.13 14.47
N ASN A 112 -7.53 5.08 14.81
CA ASN A 112 -8.13 4.93 16.13
C ASN A 112 -7.06 4.72 17.20
N ALA A 113 -7.22 5.38 18.36
CA ALA A 113 -6.47 5.13 19.59
C ALA A 113 -4.93 5.20 19.46
N PHE A 114 -4.39 5.98 18.52
CA PHE A 114 -2.95 6.21 18.43
C PHE A 114 -2.45 6.93 19.70
N ARG A 115 -1.44 6.36 20.35
CA ARG A 115 -0.75 7.00 21.46
C ARG A 115 0.65 6.44 21.65
N LYS A 116 1.51 7.22 22.30
CA LYS A 116 2.78 6.71 22.82
C LYS A 116 2.50 5.74 23.96
N MET A 117 3.26 4.65 24.00
CA MET A 117 3.24 3.73 25.12
C MET A 117 3.80 4.39 26.37
N THR A 118 3.24 4.04 27.53
CA THR A 118 3.80 4.41 28.82
C THR A 118 5.05 3.58 29.12
N LYS A 119 5.96 4.11 29.96
CA LYS A 119 7.13 3.35 30.44
C LYS A 119 6.73 2.03 31.10
N ASN A 120 5.61 2.02 31.82
CA ASN A 120 5.10 0.81 32.48
C ASN A 120 4.64 -0.26 31.48
N GLU A 121 3.99 0.13 30.38
CA GLU A 121 3.59 -0.81 29.31
C GLU A 121 4.82 -1.42 28.63
N ILE A 122 5.83 -0.60 28.31
CA ILE A 122 7.10 -1.07 27.73
C ILE A 122 7.77 -2.09 28.67
N ASN A 123 7.83 -1.78 29.97
CA ASN A 123 8.45 -2.66 30.96
C ASN A 123 7.69 -3.99 31.18
N ARG A 124 6.38 -4.01 30.94
CA ARG A 124 5.54 -5.22 31.10
C ARG A 124 5.60 -6.14 29.89
N LEU A 125 5.72 -5.59 28.68
CA LEU A 125 5.68 -6.38 27.45
C LEU A 125 6.82 -7.38 27.28
N LYS A 126 7.92 -7.26 28.06
CA LYS A 126 9.08 -8.18 28.12
C LYS A 126 9.02 -9.26 27.03
N PHE A 127 9.53 -8.97 25.82
CA PHE A 127 9.43 -9.76 24.58
C PHE A 127 10.06 -11.17 24.64
N GLN A 128 9.77 -11.92 25.70
CA GLN A 128 10.35 -13.19 26.07
C GLN A 128 9.44 -14.36 25.70
N GLU A 129 8.14 -14.11 25.49
CA GLU A 129 7.14 -15.12 25.15
C GLU A 129 6.37 -14.72 23.89
N TYR A 130 6.16 -15.69 23.00
CA TYR A 130 5.38 -15.58 21.77
C TYR A 130 4.19 -16.53 21.88
N HIS A 131 2.99 -16.06 21.53
CA HIS A 131 1.72 -16.75 21.80
C HIS A 131 0.87 -17.03 20.55
N GLU A 132 1.42 -16.87 19.34
CA GLU A 132 0.68 -17.13 18.09
C GLU A 132 1.33 -18.24 17.27
N ASP A 133 0.63 -18.73 16.24
CA ASP A 133 1.08 -19.86 15.43
C ASP A 133 2.04 -19.45 14.29
N LEU A 134 1.99 -18.19 13.82
CA LEU A 134 2.80 -17.72 12.68
C LEU A 134 3.29 -16.27 12.85
N LEU A 135 4.61 -16.08 12.80
CA LEU A 135 5.28 -14.78 12.92
C LEU A 135 5.89 -14.35 11.59
N ALA A 136 5.45 -13.21 11.05
CA ALA A 136 6.11 -12.61 9.89
C ALA A 136 7.44 -11.96 10.30
N LEU A 137 8.54 -12.47 9.77
CA LEU A 137 9.87 -11.90 9.96
C LEU A 137 10.32 -11.18 8.71
N GLY A 138 10.66 -9.91 8.86
CA GLY A 138 11.16 -9.11 7.76
C GLY A 138 12.08 -7.99 8.23
N GLY A 139 12.65 -7.22 7.33
CA GLY A 139 12.74 -7.49 5.90
C GLY A 139 14.08 -7.04 5.35
N ILE A 140 14.16 -7.04 4.03
CA ILE A 140 15.25 -6.46 3.27
C ILE A 140 14.70 -5.50 2.21
N ARG A 141 15.51 -4.52 1.84
CA ARG A 141 15.29 -3.63 0.71
C ARG A 141 16.61 -3.51 -0.05
N GLN A 142 16.60 -3.97 -1.30
CA GLN A 142 17.73 -3.91 -2.22
C GLN A 142 17.28 -3.12 -3.45
N ASP A 143 17.69 -1.86 -3.54
CA ASP A 143 17.35 -1.02 -4.70
C ASP A 143 18.07 -1.56 -5.94
N ASN A 144 17.40 -1.53 -7.10
CA ASN A 144 17.89 -2.07 -8.39
C ASN A 144 18.15 -3.59 -8.45
N ASN A 145 17.66 -4.37 -7.49
CA ASN A 145 17.65 -5.83 -7.58
C ASN A 145 16.27 -6.31 -8.06
N TYR A 146 16.25 -7.02 -9.19
CA TYR A 146 15.04 -7.56 -9.81
C TYR A 146 14.91 -9.08 -9.65
N ASN A 147 15.80 -9.72 -8.89
CA ASN A 147 15.75 -11.14 -8.64
C ASN A 147 14.55 -11.49 -7.75
N MET A 148 13.68 -12.37 -8.25
CA MET A 148 12.51 -12.86 -7.53
C MET A 148 12.76 -14.18 -6.79
N ASN A 149 13.96 -14.75 -6.89
CA ASN A 149 14.33 -15.95 -6.16
C ASN A 149 14.72 -15.61 -4.71
N ASN A 150 14.30 -16.46 -3.78
CA ASN A 150 14.70 -16.35 -2.38
C ASN A 150 16.23 -16.58 -2.25
N SER A 151 16.94 -15.66 -1.61
CA SER A 151 18.35 -15.83 -1.24
C SER A 151 18.46 -16.48 0.14
N LYS A 152 19.34 -17.49 0.23
CA LYS A 152 19.67 -18.13 1.51
C LYS A 152 20.37 -17.14 2.43
N GLU A 153 21.28 -16.34 1.90
CA GLU A 153 22.02 -15.31 2.61
C GLU A 153 21.08 -14.24 3.21
N ASP A 154 20.13 -13.74 2.41
CA ASP A 154 19.14 -12.76 2.89
C ASP A 154 18.22 -13.37 3.97
N THR A 155 17.83 -14.63 3.80
CA THR A 155 17.02 -15.36 4.79
C THR A 155 17.77 -15.52 6.12
N GLU A 156 19.02 -15.96 6.08
CA GLU A 156 19.86 -16.14 7.27
C GLU A 156 20.13 -14.79 7.97
N ASP A 157 20.35 -13.71 7.21
CA ASP A 157 20.52 -12.37 7.77
C ASP A 157 19.25 -11.86 8.48
N ILE A 158 18.08 -12.00 7.85
CA ILE A 158 16.79 -11.62 8.46
C ILE A 158 16.58 -12.39 9.77
N LEU A 159 16.73 -13.72 9.74
CA LEU A 159 16.58 -14.56 10.93
C LEU A 159 17.54 -14.14 12.05
N ARG A 160 18.82 -13.95 11.73
CA ARG A 160 19.84 -13.52 12.70
C ARG A 160 19.50 -12.18 13.34
N ARG A 161 19.05 -11.19 12.55
CA ARG A 161 18.65 -9.86 13.07
C ARG A 161 17.39 -9.94 13.92
N CYS A 162 16.38 -10.70 13.49
CA CYS A 162 15.13 -10.88 14.22
C CYS A 162 15.34 -11.63 15.54
N GLN A 163 16.16 -12.68 15.57
CA GLN A 163 16.51 -13.42 16.79
C GLN A 163 17.27 -12.55 17.80
N LYS A 164 18.10 -11.63 17.32
CA LYS A 164 18.78 -10.65 18.19
C LYS A 164 17.78 -9.67 18.83
N LEU A 165 16.72 -9.31 18.12
CA LEU A 165 15.69 -8.38 18.60
C LEU A 165 14.68 -9.08 19.51
N CYS A 166 14.24 -10.28 19.15
CA CYS A 166 13.27 -11.10 19.86
C CYS A 166 13.85 -12.52 20.03
N PRO A 167 14.53 -12.80 21.16
CA PRO A 167 15.15 -14.11 21.39
C PRO A 167 14.18 -15.29 21.35
N ALA A 168 12.89 -15.07 21.59
CA ALA A 168 11.85 -16.09 21.48
C ALA A 168 11.72 -16.70 20.07
N VAL A 169 12.20 -15.99 19.04
CA VAL A 169 12.27 -16.50 17.66
C VAL A 169 13.30 -17.62 17.51
N LYS A 170 14.25 -17.75 18.44
CA LYS A 170 15.29 -18.79 18.38
C LYS A 170 14.65 -20.17 18.51
N GLY A 171 14.83 -21.01 17.47
CA GLY A 171 14.26 -22.35 17.43
C GLY A 171 12.87 -22.42 16.80
N ALA A 172 12.28 -21.29 16.40
CA ALA A 172 11.06 -21.29 15.59
C ALA A 172 11.28 -22.04 14.27
N LYS A 173 10.29 -22.86 13.88
CA LYS A 173 10.32 -23.57 12.60
C LYS A 173 10.06 -22.57 11.47
N LEU A 174 10.92 -22.57 10.45
CA LEU A 174 10.68 -21.79 9.24
C LEU A 174 9.53 -22.45 8.45
N ASP A 175 8.47 -21.69 8.22
CA ASP A 175 7.29 -22.12 7.48
C ASP A 175 7.45 -21.86 5.96
N HIS A 176 7.58 -20.59 5.57
CA HIS A 176 7.81 -20.19 4.19
C HIS A 176 8.77 -19.00 4.08
N VAL A 177 9.32 -18.79 2.87
CA VAL A 177 10.13 -17.61 2.52
C VAL A 177 9.55 -17.02 1.25
N TRP A 178 9.40 -15.70 1.21
CA TRP A 178 8.80 -14.99 0.08
C TRP A 178 9.60 -13.74 -0.31
N THR A 179 9.68 -13.50 -1.62
CA THR A 179 10.35 -12.34 -2.23
C THR A 179 9.37 -11.60 -3.13
N GLY A 180 9.40 -10.27 -3.09
CA GLY A 180 8.57 -9.41 -3.94
C GLY A 180 9.24 -8.09 -4.27
N LEU A 181 8.98 -7.60 -5.49
CA LEU A 181 9.48 -6.30 -5.97
C LEU A 181 8.50 -5.19 -5.61
N ARG A 182 8.99 -4.17 -4.90
CA ARG A 182 8.22 -2.96 -4.63
C ARG A 182 8.34 -2.00 -5.81
N PRO A 183 7.23 -1.55 -6.43
CA PRO A 183 7.25 -0.61 -7.54
C PRO A 183 7.47 0.81 -7.01
N THR A 184 8.67 1.09 -6.50
CA THR A 184 9.01 2.37 -5.86
C THR A 184 9.32 3.43 -6.90
N ARG A 185 8.71 4.61 -6.77
CA ARG A 185 9.09 5.83 -7.49
C ARG A 185 9.15 6.98 -6.50
N THR A 186 10.07 7.91 -6.71
CA THR A 186 10.19 9.15 -5.92
C THR A 186 9.89 10.36 -6.81
N PRO A 187 8.73 11.03 -6.68
CA PRO A 187 7.53 10.58 -5.94
C PRO A 187 6.74 9.49 -6.68
N PRO A 188 5.75 8.82 -6.07
CA PRO A 188 4.64 8.20 -6.79
C PRO A 188 4.10 9.11 -7.91
N ARG A 189 3.79 8.54 -9.07
CA ARG A 189 3.29 9.29 -10.23
C ARG A 189 1.76 9.27 -10.24
N VAL A 190 1.17 10.42 -9.95
CA VAL A 190 -0.27 10.68 -10.12
C VAL A 190 -0.42 12.00 -10.84
N GLU A 191 -0.65 11.96 -12.14
CA GLU A 191 -0.73 13.13 -13.02
C GLU A 191 -1.35 12.75 -14.38
N SER A 192 -1.85 13.73 -15.13
CA SER A 192 -2.33 13.54 -16.50
C SER A 192 -1.30 13.95 -17.54
N GLU A 193 -1.23 13.22 -18.65
CA GLU A 193 -0.36 13.46 -19.78
C GLU A 193 -1.14 13.26 -21.10
N ILE A 194 -0.74 13.95 -22.17
CA ILE A 194 -1.23 13.68 -23.52
C ILE A 194 -0.08 13.08 -24.33
N LEU A 195 -0.18 11.80 -24.66
CA LEU A 195 0.75 11.12 -25.55
C LEU A 195 0.34 11.39 -27.00
N LYS A 196 1.30 11.84 -27.81
CA LYS A 196 1.11 12.00 -29.26
C LYS A 196 1.46 10.68 -29.94
N LEU A 197 0.47 9.99 -30.49
CA LEU A 197 0.64 8.76 -31.25
C LEU A 197 0.44 9.03 -32.75
N PRO A 198 0.94 8.17 -33.65
CA PRO A 198 0.68 8.29 -35.08
C PRO A 198 -0.82 8.31 -35.41
N GLU A 199 -1.64 7.55 -34.67
CA GLU A 199 -3.09 7.47 -34.88
C GLU A 199 -3.89 8.58 -34.17
N GLY A 200 -3.22 9.43 -33.38
CA GLY A 200 -3.86 10.56 -32.68
C GLY A 200 -3.32 10.79 -31.27
N ASN A 201 -3.98 11.69 -30.54
CA ASN A 201 -3.61 11.99 -29.15
C ASN A 201 -4.29 11.04 -28.17
N LEU A 202 -3.51 10.42 -27.28
CA LEU A 202 -4.00 9.60 -26.18
C LEU A 202 -3.85 10.34 -24.85
N LYS A 203 -4.97 10.57 -24.15
CA LYS A 203 -4.97 11.10 -22.78
C LYS A 203 -4.65 9.97 -21.81
N VAL A 204 -3.61 10.14 -21.00
CA VAL A 204 -3.16 9.16 -20.02
C VAL A 204 -3.21 9.78 -18.63
N VAL A 205 -3.76 9.06 -17.67
CA VAL A 205 -3.64 9.40 -16.24
C VAL A 205 -2.78 8.34 -15.59
N HIS A 206 -1.64 8.78 -15.06
CA HIS A 206 -0.72 7.93 -14.33
C HIS A 206 -1.22 7.73 -12.90
N ASN A 207 -1.14 6.52 -12.36
CA ASN A 207 -1.33 6.23 -10.94
C ASN A 207 -0.49 5.02 -10.53
N TYR A 208 0.82 5.22 -10.33
CA TYR A 208 1.77 4.14 -10.01
C TYR A 208 2.95 4.63 -9.17
N GLY A 209 3.82 3.72 -8.72
CA GLY A 209 5.07 4.09 -8.04
C GLY A 209 4.98 4.14 -6.51
N HIS A 210 3.99 3.47 -5.91
CA HIS A 210 3.68 3.56 -4.47
C HIS A 210 4.63 2.75 -3.57
N GLY A 211 5.55 1.96 -4.13
CA GLY A 211 6.50 1.16 -3.34
C GLY A 211 5.83 0.26 -2.31
N ALA A 212 6.31 0.31 -1.05
CA ALA A 212 5.73 -0.43 0.08
C ALA A 212 4.31 0.04 0.47
N ASN A 213 3.92 1.23 0.04
CA ASN A 213 2.69 1.89 0.49
C ASN A 213 1.50 1.68 -0.46
N GLY A 214 1.60 0.70 -1.36
CA GLY A 214 0.60 0.43 -2.39
C GLY A 214 -0.81 0.21 -1.85
N ILE A 215 -0.99 -0.69 -0.87
CA ILE A 215 -2.30 -0.94 -0.26
C ILE A 215 -2.79 0.30 0.50
N VAL A 216 -1.95 0.85 1.38
CA VAL A 216 -2.37 1.87 2.35
C VAL A 216 -2.63 3.25 1.73
N LEU A 217 -2.17 3.49 0.50
CA LEU A 217 -2.43 4.73 -0.24
C LEU A 217 -3.33 4.55 -1.46
N SER A 218 -3.61 3.32 -1.90
CA SER A 218 -4.28 3.07 -3.19
C SER A 218 -5.62 3.78 -3.31
N TRP A 219 -6.43 3.76 -2.25
CA TRP A 219 -7.76 4.36 -2.31
C TRP A 219 -7.66 5.89 -2.43
N GLY A 220 -6.86 6.51 -1.58
CA GLY A 220 -6.63 7.95 -1.59
C GLY A 220 -6.04 8.47 -2.89
N SER A 221 -5.01 7.79 -3.43
CA SER A 221 -4.41 8.18 -4.72
C SER A 221 -5.35 7.93 -5.90
N SER A 222 -6.18 6.88 -5.83
CA SER A 222 -7.15 6.58 -6.87
C SER A 222 -8.29 7.59 -6.99
N LEU A 223 -8.68 8.24 -5.88
CA LEU A 223 -9.64 9.35 -5.92
C LEU A 223 -9.07 10.54 -6.71
N GLU A 224 -7.82 10.89 -6.47
CA GLU A 224 -7.15 11.94 -7.23
C GLU A 224 -6.98 11.54 -8.71
N ALA A 225 -6.64 10.28 -8.99
CA ALA A 225 -6.59 9.79 -10.37
C ALA A 225 -7.96 9.89 -11.06
N ALA A 226 -9.06 9.62 -10.36
CA ALA A 226 -10.41 9.79 -10.90
C ALA A 226 -10.77 11.28 -11.14
N ASP A 227 -10.27 12.21 -10.32
CA ASP A 227 -10.36 13.66 -10.56
C ASP A 227 -9.61 14.10 -11.83
N LEU A 228 -8.45 13.50 -12.09
CA LEU A 228 -7.69 13.74 -13.31
C LEU A 228 -8.39 13.17 -14.55
N VAL A 229 -8.94 11.95 -14.45
CA VAL A 229 -9.74 11.36 -15.54
C VAL A 229 -10.94 12.25 -15.87
N GLU A 230 -11.64 12.75 -14.85
CA GLU A 230 -12.73 13.71 -15.03
C GLU A 230 -12.30 14.93 -15.85
N SER A 231 -11.18 15.53 -15.47
CA SER A 231 -10.63 16.71 -16.14
C SER A 231 -10.26 16.41 -17.60
N CYS A 232 -9.67 15.24 -17.85
CA CYS A 232 -9.38 14.74 -19.18
C CYS A 232 -10.65 14.54 -20.02
N LEU A 233 -11.74 14.03 -19.45
CA LEU A 233 -13.00 13.82 -20.17
C LEU A 233 -13.72 15.15 -20.46
N LYS A 234 -13.85 16.03 -19.45
CA LYS A 234 -14.53 17.34 -19.58
C LYS A 234 -13.85 18.31 -20.54
N SER A 235 -12.52 18.27 -20.66
CA SER A 235 -11.79 19.07 -21.66
C SER A 235 -12.19 18.76 -23.12
N THR A 236 -12.91 17.67 -23.36
CA THR A 236 -13.43 17.26 -24.67
C THR A 236 -14.79 17.89 -24.98
N SER A 237 -15.49 18.48 -24.01
CA SER A 237 -16.86 19.01 -24.14
C SER A 237 -16.94 20.51 -24.44
N LYS A 238 -15.84 21.16 -24.85
CA LYS A 238 -15.91 22.51 -25.43
C LYS A 238 -16.17 22.39 -26.94
N LEU A 239 -17.44 22.28 -27.31
CA LEU A 239 -17.98 22.55 -28.65
C LEU A 239 -19.04 23.64 -28.52
#